data_AF-A0A534SQX6-F1
#
_entry.id   AF-A0A534SQX6-F1
#
_cell.length_a   1.000
_cell.length_b   1.000
_cell.length_c   1.000
_cell.angle_alpha   90.00
_cell.angle_beta   90.00
_cell.angle_gamma   90.00
#
_symmetry.space_group_name_H-M   'P 1'
#
loop_
_entity.id
_entity.type
_entity.pdbx_description
1 polymer ?
#
loop_
_entity_poly.entity_id
_entity_poly.type
_entity_poly.pdbx_seq_one_letter_code
_entity_poly.pdbx_strand_id
1 'polypeptide(L)'
;MSGVTGDPSVEFVEIRMDAGFQNVVGNTRLTAFSCSGAFVVLTTLPPPTGPGGSLPNQGLGVHWIMGTSSLATKTTPSVSPDYTFAGGIPRTCGMVCWGAPVDPVTSFAKDPATWSPSDPNNYVDCVAYGPYTGPQRTGAGPPASATPGDGVHSLTRTTNASNDFALACPTPTNNGPPSGAEVTGTFGPCAPPTSTTTTTVSPTTTSFPTTTTRPTTTTSTSSTTTTTQPSTTTSSISTTSSSTTSTTATTSSTTTTSSTATTTTIAQPTTTTSTTSTTTSSVTSTTLGGANTPPDCDAATASPAELWPPNHQLAAVSVAGVTDPDGDPVIITITGVRQDEPVGATCPDATGVGTAGASLRVERLGGGDGRVYQVSFTADDGRGGQCSGAVTVCVPHDQRPRHACGDQGPLFDSTGPCSSVCGDVCTAIEPALAAPLCPGEQVPAALELRADRARHLLRRAAAARSERKVRTLVARMLKHLRTSAALAGAAEENGRISRACGAALTRRFSEAQGQAVRWSRTR
;
A
#
# COMPACT_ATOMS: atom_id res chain seq x y z
N MET A 1 18.07 0.61 -2.57
CA MET A 1 19.38 1.16 -2.17
C MET A 1 19.46 2.64 -2.53
N SER A 2 20.09 3.46 -1.68
CA SER A 2 20.48 4.83 -2.03
C SER A 2 21.94 5.06 -1.64
N GLY A 3 22.78 5.31 -2.65
CA GLY A 3 24.23 5.40 -2.52
C GLY A 3 24.93 4.04 -2.56
N VAL A 4 26.01 3.96 -3.35
CA VAL A 4 26.90 2.77 -3.45
C VAL A 4 28.34 3.24 -3.31
N THR A 5 29.10 2.62 -2.41
CA THR A 5 30.52 2.92 -2.10
C THR A 5 30.83 4.41 -1.89
N GLY A 6 29.85 5.15 -1.35
CA GLY A 6 29.92 6.60 -1.12
C GLY A 6 29.47 7.47 -2.29
N ASP A 7 29.23 6.90 -3.47
CA ASP A 7 28.66 7.58 -4.64
C ASP A 7 27.13 7.74 -4.48
N PRO A 8 26.61 8.96 -4.28
CA PRO A 8 25.19 9.19 -4.07
C PRO A 8 24.37 9.11 -5.35
N SER A 9 24.99 9.05 -6.54
CA SER A 9 24.28 9.01 -7.82
C SER A 9 23.67 7.65 -8.12
N VAL A 10 24.05 6.61 -7.37
CA VAL A 10 23.63 5.22 -7.59
C VAL A 10 22.47 4.89 -6.65
N GLU A 11 21.25 4.88 -7.19
CA GLU A 11 20.06 4.51 -6.43
C GLU A 11 19.26 3.48 -7.23
N PHE A 12 18.63 2.54 -6.52
CA PHE A 12 17.72 1.58 -7.15
C PHE A 12 16.64 1.07 -6.20
N VAL A 13 15.53 0.65 -6.78
CA VAL A 13 14.42 -0.06 -6.14
C VAL A 13 14.14 -1.30 -6.98
N GLU A 14 14.41 -2.45 -6.41
CA GLU A 14 14.16 -3.76 -7.01
C GLU A 14 12.85 -4.32 -6.47
N ILE A 15 12.08 -4.97 -7.35
CA ILE A 15 10.78 -5.53 -7.02
C ILE A 15 10.72 -6.98 -7.48
N ARG A 16 10.42 -7.87 -6.54
CA ARG A 16 10.14 -9.28 -6.79
C ARG A 16 8.65 -9.47 -7.07
N MET A 17 8.34 -10.19 -8.15
CA MET A 17 6.99 -10.68 -8.44
C MET A 17 6.67 -11.88 -7.54
N ASP A 18 5.56 -11.80 -6.82
CA ASP A 18 5.00 -12.89 -6.00
C ASP A 18 4.04 -13.80 -6.82
N ALA A 19 3.75 -13.45 -8.08
CA ALA A 19 2.94 -14.25 -8.99
C ALA A 19 3.20 -13.92 -10.47
N GLY A 20 2.81 -14.84 -11.37
CA GLY A 20 2.67 -14.52 -12.80
C GLY A 20 1.63 -13.40 -13.04
N PHE A 21 1.71 -12.78 -14.22
CA PHE A 21 0.97 -11.59 -14.66
C PHE A 21 1.28 -10.28 -13.92
N GLN A 22 2.22 -10.27 -12.96
CA GLN A 22 2.72 -9.06 -12.30
C GLN A 22 3.76 -8.28 -13.12
N ASN A 23 4.00 -8.68 -14.37
CA ASN A 23 4.83 -7.95 -15.32
C ASN A 23 4.12 -6.75 -15.97
N VAL A 24 2.81 -6.59 -15.77
CA VAL A 24 2.05 -5.41 -16.23
C VAL A 24 2.17 -4.28 -15.20
N VAL A 25 3.20 -3.46 -15.37
CA VAL A 25 3.62 -2.41 -14.42
C VAL A 25 3.37 -0.98 -14.90
N GLY A 26 2.85 -0.80 -16.12
CA GLY A 26 2.51 0.51 -16.67
C GLY A 26 1.47 1.26 -15.82
N ASN A 27 1.42 2.59 -15.93
CA ASN A 27 0.65 3.49 -15.05
C ASN A 27 1.00 3.42 -13.54
N THR A 28 2.03 2.66 -13.12
CA THR A 28 2.51 2.73 -11.73
C THR A 28 3.48 3.90 -11.52
N ARG A 29 3.63 4.33 -10.27
CA ARG A 29 4.62 5.33 -9.85
C ARG A 29 5.66 4.73 -8.92
N LEU A 30 6.85 5.32 -8.93
CA LEU A 30 7.78 5.27 -7.80
C LEU A 30 7.79 6.64 -7.13
N THR A 31 7.65 6.70 -5.81
CA THR A 31 7.54 7.96 -5.07
C THR A 31 8.32 7.85 -3.77
N ALA A 32 9.15 8.86 -3.50
CA ALA A 32 9.93 8.96 -2.27
C ALA A 32 9.39 10.09 -1.39
N PHE A 33 9.38 9.84 -0.09
CA PHE A 33 8.90 10.75 0.96
C PHE A 33 10.07 11.05 1.88
N SER A 34 10.29 12.33 2.16
CA SER A 34 11.18 12.81 3.24
C SER A 34 10.68 12.38 4.62
N CYS A 35 11.51 12.51 5.65
CA CYS A 35 11.20 12.09 7.02
C CYS A 35 9.85 12.62 7.56
N SER A 36 9.43 13.83 7.16
CA SER A 36 8.18 14.47 7.56
C SER A 36 6.99 14.20 6.61
N GLY A 37 7.17 13.42 5.56
CA GLY A 37 6.10 13.07 4.60
C GLY A 37 5.97 14.00 3.39
N ALA A 38 6.79 15.04 3.22
CA ALA A 38 6.85 15.76 1.94
C ALA A 38 7.46 14.85 0.86
N PHE A 39 6.87 14.81 -0.34
CA PHE A 39 7.13 13.76 -1.33
C PHE A 39 7.65 14.27 -2.68
N VAL A 40 8.27 13.36 -3.45
CA VAL A 40 8.67 13.54 -4.84
C VAL A 40 8.34 12.27 -5.63
N VAL A 41 7.68 12.42 -6.79
CA VAL A 41 7.48 11.32 -7.74
C VAL A 41 8.79 11.14 -8.52
N LEU A 42 9.49 10.04 -8.27
CA LEU A 42 10.80 9.76 -8.88
C LEU A 42 10.67 9.35 -10.35
N THR A 43 9.65 8.54 -10.66
CA THR A 43 9.29 8.17 -12.03
C THR A 43 7.82 7.71 -12.09
N THR A 44 7.22 7.82 -13.28
CA THR A 44 5.89 7.28 -13.60
C THR A 44 6.05 6.41 -14.83
N LEU A 45 5.62 5.15 -14.75
CA LEU A 45 5.81 4.17 -15.81
C LEU A 45 4.79 4.43 -16.95
N PRO A 46 5.16 4.20 -18.23
CA PRO A 46 4.28 4.42 -19.37
C PRO A 46 2.95 3.65 -19.26
N PRO A 47 1.88 4.07 -19.96
CA PRO A 47 0.61 3.32 -19.95
C PRO A 47 0.80 1.86 -20.35
N PRO A 48 0.06 0.90 -19.74
CA PRO A 48 0.26 -0.53 -19.96
C PRO A 48 -0.05 -0.99 -21.40
N THR A 49 -0.78 -0.17 -22.17
CA THR A 49 -1.07 -0.36 -23.60
C THR A 49 -0.01 0.26 -24.53
N GLY A 50 0.94 1.03 -23.98
CA GLY A 50 2.02 1.67 -24.72
C GLY A 50 3.32 0.84 -24.75
N PRO A 51 4.22 1.11 -25.70
CA PRO A 51 5.57 0.50 -25.70
C PRO A 51 6.28 0.76 -24.37
N GLY A 52 6.82 -0.29 -23.75
CA GLY A 52 7.47 -0.19 -22.44
C GLY A 52 6.51 -0.03 -21.26
N GLY A 53 5.20 -0.19 -21.43
CA GLY A 53 4.22 -0.25 -20.32
C GLY A 53 4.14 -1.60 -19.60
N SER A 54 4.98 -2.56 -19.95
CA SER A 54 5.05 -3.89 -19.33
C SER A 54 6.43 -4.49 -19.49
N LEU A 55 6.81 -5.34 -18.53
CA LEU A 55 8.08 -6.04 -18.49
C LEU A 55 8.01 -7.32 -19.35
N PRO A 56 9.13 -7.71 -19.97
CA PRO A 56 9.18 -8.85 -20.90
C PRO A 56 8.90 -10.22 -20.26
N ASN A 57 9.36 -10.43 -19.03
CA ASN A 57 9.34 -11.73 -18.35
C ASN A 57 8.48 -11.67 -17.07
N GLN A 58 7.87 -12.80 -16.73
CA GLN A 58 6.92 -12.94 -15.62
C GLN A 58 7.09 -14.27 -14.89
N GLY A 59 6.82 -14.29 -13.59
CA GLY A 59 6.83 -15.52 -12.80
C GLY A 59 6.85 -15.25 -11.30
N LEU A 60 6.67 -16.31 -10.50
CA LEU A 60 6.96 -16.25 -9.07
C LEU A 60 8.48 -16.13 -8.89
N GLY A 61 8.92 -15.16 -8.09
CA GLY A 61 10.33 -14.90 -7.84
C GLY A 61 11.07 -14.22 -8.99
N VAL A 62 10.34 -13.67 -9.98
CA VAL A 62 10.93 -12.89 -11.07
C VAL A 62 11.13 -11.44 -10.62
N HIS A 63 12.29 -10.86 -10.89
CA HIS A 63 12.68 -9.52 -10.48
C HIS A 63 12.58 -8.52 -11.63
N TRP A 64 12.52 -7.25 -11.26
CA TRP A 64 12.74 -6.11 -12.13
C TRP A 64 13.16 -4.91 -11.29
N ILE A 65 13.80 -3.92 -11.93
CA ILE A 65 14.50 -2.87 -11.22
C ILE A 65 14.29 -1.48 -11.82
N MET A 66 13.90 -0.55 -10.96
CA MET A 66 13.96 0.89 -11.23
C MET A 66 15.30 1.41 -10.70
N GLY A 67 16.03 2.22 -11.46
CA GLY A 67 17.35 2.69 -11.05
C GLY A 67 17.78 4.02 -11.67
N THR A 68 18.81 4.63 -11.11
CA THR A 68 19.52 5.72 -11.80
C THR A 68 20.33 5.18 -12.96
N SER A 69 20.59 6.03 -13.97
CA SER A 69 21.33 5.63 -15.17
C SER A 69 22.79 5.21 -14.90
N SER A 70 23.35 5.58 -13.75
CA SER A 70 24.69 5.16 -13.31
C SER A 70 24.77 3.71 -12.81
N LEU A 71 23.64 3.02 -12.53
CA LEU A 71 23.64 1.65 -12.00
C LEU A 71 24.45 0.67 -12.87
N ALA A 72 24.28 0.73 -14.19
CA ALA A 72 24.93 -0.17 -15.14
C ALA A 72 26.47 -0.01 -15.17
N THR A 73 26.99 1.16 -14.80
CA THR A 73 28.44 1.44 -14.79
C THR A 73 29.13 0.99 -13.50
N LYS A 74 28.35 0.59 -12.49
CA LYS A 74 28.83 0.22 -11.15
C LYS A 74 28.65 -1.26 -10.84
N THR A 75 27.82 -1.95 -11.62
CA THR A 75 27.51 -3.38 -11.46
C THR A 75 28.37 -4.24 -12.38
N THR A 76 28.81 -5.40 -11.90
CA THR A 76 29.40 -6.47 -12.72
C THR A 76 28.63 -7.78 -12.50
N PRO A 77 28.06 -8.40 -13.56
CA PRO A 77 27.86 -7.83 -14.91
C PRO A 77 27.03 -6.53 -14.88
N SER A 78 27.08 -5.74 -15.95
CA SER A 78 26.34 -4.47 -16.04
C SER A 78 24.84 -4.68 -16.08
N VAL A 79 24.14 -4.09 -15.10
CA VAL A 79 22.68 -4.12 -14.97
C VAL A 79 22.09 -2.79 -15.39
N SER A 80 21.54 -2.75 -16.61
CA SER A 80 20.68 -1.64 -17.05
C SER A 80 19.35 -1.71 -16.29
N PRO A 81 18.86 -0.61 -15.69
CA PRO A 81 17.52 -0.58 -15.13
C PRO A 81 16.43 -0.86 -16.18
N ASP A 82 15.37 -1.56 -15.79
CA ASP A 82 14.18 -1.74 -16.63
C ASP A 82 13.45 -0.40 -16.83
N TYR A 83 13.49 0.46 -15.81
CA TYR A 83 13.03 1.85 -15.85
C TYR A 83 14.01 2.78 -15.12
N THR A 84 14.18 3.99 -15.63
CA THR A 84 15.11 4.97 -15.04
C THR A 84 14.40 6.05 -14.23
N PHE A 85 15.11 6.57 -13.21
CA PHE A 85 14.75 7.79 -12.48
C PHE A 85 15.99 8.65 -12.21
N ALA A 86 15.80 9.93 -11.86
CA ALA A 86 16.89 10.91 -11.73
C ALA A 86 17.69 10.84 -10.40
N GLY A 87 17.28 9.95 -9.50
CA GLY A 87 17.68 9.97 -8.08
C GLY A 87 16.70 10.80 -7.22
N GLY A 88 16.80 10.66 -5.90
CA GLY A 88 16.01 11.42 -4.94
C GLY A 88 15.51 10.60 -3.72
N ILE A 89 16.05 9.41 -3.46
CA ILE A 89 15.68 8.62 -2.28
C ILE A 89 16.38 9.20 -1.03
N PRO A 90 15.65 9.61 0.02
CA PRO A 90 16.25 10.07 1.27
C PRO A 90 17.14 9.02 1.93
N ARG A 91 18.37 9.41 2.30
CA ARG A 91 19.37 8.47 2.87
C ARG A 91 19.27 8.22 4.37
N THR A 92 18.66 9.12 5.13
CA THR A 92 18.65 9.09 6.61
C THR A 92 17.31 8.64 7.20
N CYS A 93 16.21 9.12 6.63
CA CYS A 93 14.84 8.75 6.99
C CYS A 93 13.90 9.12 5.86
N GLY A 94 12.79 8.39 5.75
CA GLY A 94 11.87 8.56 4.65
C GLY A 94 10.96 7.36 4.46
N MET A 95 10.24 7.38 3.34
CA MET A 95 9.49 6.23 2.85
C MET A 95 9.64 6.16 1.33
N VAL A 96 9.67 4.96 0.77
CA VAL A 96 9.56 4.74 -0.68
C VAL A 96 8.33 3.90 -0.95
N CYS A 97 7.47 4.38 -1.84
CA CYS A 97 6.26 3.68 -2.27
C CYS A 97 6.31 3.38 -3.76
N TRP A 98 5.80 2.21 -4.14
CA TRP A 98 5.62 1.81 -5.53
C TRP A 98 4.21 1.27 -5.79
N GLY A 99 3.72 1.53 -7.01
CA GLY A 99 2.50 0.95 -7.55
C GLY A 99 1.50 2.01 -7.98
N ALA A 100 0.23 1.59 -8.04
CA ALA A 100 -0.94 2.40 -8.33
C ALA A 100 -2.18 1.67 -7.81
N PRO A 101 -3.32 2.35 -7.59
CA PRO A 101 -4.58 1.67 -7.36
C PRO A 101 -5.05 1.01 -8.67
N VAL A 102 -5.80 -0.07 -8.55
CA VAL A 102 -6.37 -0.77 -9.72
C VAL A 102 -7.62 -0.02 -10.20
N ASP A 103 -7.69 0.22 -11.50
CA ASP A 103 -8.88 0.72 -12.17
C ASP A 103 -9.94 -0.41 -12.26
N PRO A 104 -11.15 -0.22 -11.70
CA PRO A 104 -12.14 -1.29 -11.61
C PRO A 104 -12.79 -1.64 -12.96
N VAL A 105 -12.65 -0.81 -13.99
CA VAL A 105 -13.22 -1.04 -15.32
C VAL A 105 -12.26 -1.85 -16.18
N THR A 106 -10.97 -1.50 -16.15
CA THR A 106 -9.94 -2.08 -17.01
C THR A 106 -9.14 -3.19 -16.34
N SER A 107 -9.19 -3.29 -15.00
CA SER A 107 -8.33 -4.18 -14.18
C SER A 107 -6.82 -3.93 -14.30
N PHE A 108 -6.41 -2.81 -14.90
CA PHE A 108 -5.03 -2.33 -14.94
C PHE A 108 -4.79 -1.24 -13.89
N ALA A 109 -3.56 -0.76 -13.74
CA ALA A 109 -3.26 0.41 -12.91
C ALA A 109 -3.99 1.66 -13.43
N LYS A 110 -4.68 2.34 -12.49
CA LYS A 110 -5.44 3.57 -12.74
C LYS A 110 -4.52 4.70 -13.21
N ASP A 111 -5.00 5.51 -14.15
CA ASP A 111 -4.28 6.67 -14.69
C ASP A 111 -3.66 7.51 -13.54
N PRO A 112 -2.32 7.69 -13.52
CA PRO A 112 -1.61 8.50 -12.53
C PRO A 112 -2.19 9.91 -12.30
N ALA A 113 -2.82 10.52 -13.29
CA ALA A 113 -3.43 11.85 -13.16
C ALA A 113 -4.67 11.86 -12.24
N THR A 114 -5.24 10.69 -11.93
CA THR A 114 -6.57 10.54 -11.28
C THR A 114 -6.51 10.12 -9.81
N TRP A 115 -5.33 10.10 -9.19
CA TRP A 115 -5.13 9.76 -7.78
C TRP A 115 -3.89 10.47 -7.21
N SER A 116 -3.92 10.80 -5.92
CA SER A 116 -2.86 11.60 -5.30
C SER A 116 -1.61 10.76 -4.99
N PRO A 117 -0.42 11.17 -5.45
CA PRO A 117 0.84 10.56 -5.01
C PRO A 117 1.21 10.86 -3.55
N SER A 118 0.47 11.76 -2.86
CA SER A 118 0.71 12.09 -1.45
C SER A 118 0.14 11.06 -0.47
N ASP A 119 -0.81 10.22 -0.90
CA ASP A 119 -1.50 9.25 -0.05
C ASP A 119 -0.89 7.85 -0.25
N PRO A 120 -0.21 7.28 0.76
CA PRO A 120 0.42 5.97 0.67
C PRO A 120 -0.55 4.83 0.35
N ASN A 121 -1.85 4.97 0.67
CA ASN A 121 -2.84 3.91 0.45
C ASN A 121 -3.12 3.65 -1.03
N ASN A 122 -2.82 4.61 -1.92
CA ASN A 122 -2.90 4.41 -3.37
C ASN A 122 -1.78 3.52 -3.94
N TYR A 123 -0.76 3.19 -3.16
CA TYR A 123 0.38 2.40 -3.62
C TYR A 123 0.21 0.91 -3.28
N VAL A 124 0.83 0.05 -4.10
CA VAL A 124 0.81 -1.41 -3.92
C VAL A 124 1.66 -1.82 -2.72
N ASP A 125 2.82 -1.18 -2.56
CA ASP A 125 3.73 -1.37 -1.43
C ASP A 125 4.39 -0.03 -1.03
N CYS A 126 4.74 0.08 0.26
CA CYS A 126 5.42 1.22 0.85
C CYS A 126 6.38 0.75 1.94
N VAL A 127 7.61 1.26 1.92
CA VAL A 127 8.68 0.92 2.85
C VAL A 127 9.13 2.19 3.57
N ALA A 128 8.71 2.37 4.81
CA ALA A 128 9.17 3.45 5.69
C ALA A 128 10.43 3.03 6.44
N TYR A 129 11.36 3.95 6.65
CA TYR A 129 12.68 3.68 7.23
C TYR A 129 13.25 4.86 8.02
N GLY A 130 14.11 4.54 9.00
CA GLY A 130 14.67 5.50 9.95
C GLY A 130 13.60 6.18 10.80
N PRO A 131 13.88 7.34 11.41
CA PRO A 131 12.89 8.17 12.10
C PRO A 131 11.89 8.86 11.14
N TYR A 132 11.15 8.07 10.35
CA TYR A 132 10.03 8.55 9.54
C TYR A 132 8.81 8.84 10.42
N THR A 133 8.22 10.03 10.25
CA THR A 133 7.03 10.49 11.00
C THR A 133 5.89 10.96 10.09
N GLY A 134 6.05 10.83 8.77
CA GLY A 134 5.00 11.15 7.80
C GLY A 134 3.88 10.10 7.74
N PRO A 135 2.86 10.32 6.89
CA PRO A 135 1.77 9.36 6.69
C PRO A 135 2.29 8.00 6.21
N GLN A 136 1.76 6.90 6.76
CA GLN A 136 2.02 5.54 6.28
C GLN A 136 0.74 4.90 5.73
N ARG A 137 0.84 3.74 5.09
CA ARG A 137 -0.34 2.93 4.72
C ARG A 137 -1.09 2.48 5.96
N THR A 138 -2.42 2.39 5.85
CA THR A 138 -3.28 1.84 6.91
C THR A 138 -2.84 0.42 7.26
N GLY A 139 -2.58 0.17 8.55
CA GLY A 139 -2.07 -1.12 9.04
C GLY A 139 -0.58 -1.37 8.77
N ALA A 140 0.20 -0.36 8.38
CA ALA A 140 1.65 -0.49 8.26
C ALA A 140 2.32 -0.77 9.62
N GLY A 141 3.43 -1.53 9.59
CA GLY A 141 4.30 -1.71 10.75
C GLY A 141 5.10 -0.44 11.06
N PRO A 142 5.80 -0.38 12.21
CA PRO A 142 6.75 0.70 12.48
C PRO A 142 7.80 0.79 11.35
N PRO A 143 8.36 1.98 11.06
CA PRO A 143 9.44 2.12 10.09
C PRO A 143 10.62 1.17 10.37
N ALA A 144 11.26 0.68 9.31
CA ALA A 144 12.46 -0.14 9.41
C ALA A 144 13.57 0.68 10.11
N SER A 145 14.27 0.07 11.08
CA SER A 145 15.33 0.75 11.83
C SER A 145 16.57 1.06 10.97
N ALA A 146 16.80 0.28 9.92
CA ALA A 146 17.86 0.49 8.94
C ALA A 146 17.45 1.49 7.84
N THR A 147 18.44 2.23 7.32
CA THR A 147 18.30 3.16 6.18
C THR A 147 18.32 2.42 4.83
N PRO A 148 17.95 3.06 3.70
CA PRO A 148 17.89 2.40 2.38
C PRO A 148 19.20 1.79 1.89
N GLY A 149 20.32 2.19 2.49
CA GLY A 149 21.62 1.54 2.44
C GLY A 149 22.61 2.24 3.37
N ASP A 150 23.77 1.63 3.59
CA ASP A 150 24.94 2.20 4.29
C ASP A 150 26.12 2.48 3.33
N GLY A 151 25.89 2.31 2.03
CA GLY A 151 26.89 2.38 0.97
C GLY A 151 27.50 1.03 0.57
N VAL A 152 27.32 -0.03 1.36
CA VAL A 152 27.75 -1.41 1.04
C VAL A 152 26.54 -2.34 0.91
N HIS A 153 25.59 -2.20 1.82
CA HIS A 153 24.38 -2.99 1.92
C HIS A 153 23.16 -2.21 1.38
N SER A 154 22.18 -2.94 0.87
CA SER A 154 20.83 -2.42 0.61
C SER A 154 19.87 -2.78 1.74
N LEU A 155 18.88 -1.92 1.96
CA LEU A 155 17.69 -2.29 2.72
C LEU A 155 16.88 -3.32 1.92
N THR A 156 16.81 -4.55 2.43
CA THR A 156 16.24 -5.72 1.76
C THR A 156 15.15 -6.34 2.62
N ARG A 157 14.03 -6.72 1.98
CA ARG A 157 12.84 -7.29 2.63
C ARG A 157 13.15 -8.66 3.22
N THR A 158 12.93 -8.84 4.52
CA THR A 158 13.18 -10.08 5.27
C THR A 158 11.95 -10.97 5.33
N THR A 159 10.75 -10.39 5.48
CA THR A 159 9.48 -11.10 5.38
C THR A 159 8.43 -10.30 4.60
N ASN A 160 7.28 -10.93 4.34
CA ASN A 160 6.15 -10.28 3.68
C ASN A 160 5.35 -9.34 4.63
N ALA A 161 5.83 -9.08 5.85
CA ALA A 161 5.24 -8.09 6.75
C ALA A 161 5.54 -6.65 6.31
N SER A 162 4.70 -5.69 6.68
CA SER A 162 4.94 -4.27 6.39
C SER A 162 6.18 -3.76 7.15
N ASN A 163 7.11 -3.12 6.43
CA ASN A 163 8.36 -2.55 6.95
C ASN A 163 9.36 -3.52 7.62
N ASP A 164 9.19 -4.84 7.49
CA ASP A 164 10.21 -5.81 7.91
C ASP A 164 11.34 -5.90 6.87
N PHE A 165 12.38 -5.09 7.08
CA PHE A 165 13.56 -4.97 6.24
C PHE A 165 14.82 -4.91 7.10
N ALA A 166 15.90 -5.52 6.60
CA ALA A 166 17.23 -5.46 7.18
C ALA A 166 18.27 -5.09 6.12
N LEU A 167 19.46 -4.68 6.55
CA LEU A 167 20.60 -4.54 5.64
C LEU A 167 21.04 -5.91 5.14
N ALA A 168 21.24 -6.05 3.83
CA ALA A 168 21.79 -7.24 3.20
C ALA A 168 22.69 -6.86 2.02
N CYS A 169 23.50 -7.80 1.54
CA CYS A 169 24.30 -7.58 0.34
C CYS A 169 23.39 -7.36 -0.88
N PRO A 170 23.56 -6.25 -1.63
CA PRO A 170 22.72 -5.91 -2.77
C PRO A 170 22.99 -6.82 -3.97
N THR A 171 21.92 -7.30 -4.59
CA THR A 171 21.95 -8.15 -5.80
C THR A 171 21.08 -7.54 -6.90
N PRO A 172 21.35 -6.30 -7.37
CA PRO A 172 20.51 -5.59 -8.33
C PRO A 172 20.25 -6.46 -9.57
N THR A 173 18.97 -6.76 -9.82
CA THR A 173 18.54 -7.72 -10.83
C THR A 173 17.47 -7.11 -11.73
N ASN A 174 17.76 -7.00 -13.03
CA ASN A 174 16.77 -6.56 -14.02
C ASN A 174 15.98 -7.73 -14.62
N ASN A 175 14.88 -7.43 -15.29
CA ASN A 175 13.95 -8.43 -15.83
C ASN A 175 14.50 -9.21 -17.03
N GLY A 176 15.65 -8.80 -17.60
CA GLY A 176 16.28 -9.44 -18.76
C GLY A 176 15.55 -9.17 -20.09
N PRO A 177 16.07 -9.70 -21.22
CA PRO A 177 15.43 -9.57 -22.52
C PRO A 177 14.22 -10.52 -22.66
N PRO A 178 13.30 -10.30 -23.64
CA PRO A 178 12.17 -11.19 -23.88
C PRO A 178 12.54 -12.68 -24.00
N SER A 179 11.94 -13.51 -23.13
CA SER A 179 12.23 -14.95 -23.01
C SER A 179 13.68 -15.30 -22.62
N GLY A 180 14.46 -14.32 -22.16
CA GLY A 180 15.80 -14.50 -21.60
C GLY A 180 15.80 -14.69 -20.09
N ALA A 181 17.01 -14.84 -19.54
CA ALA A 181 17.24 -14.83 -18.10
C ALA A 181 17.41 -13.40 -17.58
N GLU A 182 17.14 -13.22 -16.28
CA GLU A 182 17.44 -12.01 -15.52
C GLU A 182 18.95 -11.71 -15.53
N VAL A 183 19.32 -10.43 -15.45
CA VAL A 183 20.71 -10.02 -15.26
C VAL A 183 20.89 -9.49 -13.84
N THR A 184 21.45 -10.34 -12.98
CA THR A 184 21.89 -9.98 -11.62
C THR A 184 23.33 -9.46 -11.65
N GLY A 185 23.53 -8.26 -11.10
CA GLY A 185 24.84 -7.64 -10.94
C GLY A 185 25.33 -7.63 -9.49
N THR A 186 26.61 -7.36 -9.32
CA THR A 186 27.24 -7.13 -8.01
C THR A 186 28.03 -5.83 -8.03
N PHE A 187 28.16 -5.14 -6.88
CA PHE A 187 29.06 -3.98 -6.73
C PHE A 187 30.49 -4.39 -6.27
N GLY A 188 30.85 -5.66 -6.47
CA GLY A 188 32.06 -6.28 -5.90
C GLY A 188 31.75 -7.16 -4.67
N PRO A 189 32.80 -7.62 -3.96
CA PRO A 189 32.65 -8.47 -2.79
C PRO A 189 31.86 -7.77 -1.67
N CYS A 190 30.86 -8.46 -1.12
CA CYS A 190 30.10 -8.03 0.04
C CYS A 190 30.03 -9.18 1.05
N ALA A 191 30.23 -8.86 2.34
CA ALA A 191 30.04 -9.77 3.45
C ALA A 191 28.76 -9.37 4.19
N PRO A 192 27.86 -10.30 4.56
CA PRO A 192 26.64 -9.96 5.29
C PRO A 192 26.94 -9.20 6.59
N PRO A 193 26.07 -8.26 7.02
CA PRO A 193 26.30 -7.49 8.22
C PRO A 193 26.31 -8.40 9.45
N THR A 194 27.35 -8.27 10.28
CA THR A 194 27.52 -9.08 11.49
C THR A 194 26.57 -8.61 12.58
N SER A 195 25.56 -9.41 12.90
CA SER A 195 24.64 -9.16 14.01
C SER A 195 25.36 -9.24 15.37
N THR A 196 25.83 -8.10 15.87
CA THR A 196 26.38 -7.98 17.22
C THR A 196 25.25 -7.97 18.24
N THR A 197 24.87 -9.15 18.73
CA THR A 197 23.91 -9.29 19.83
C THR A 197 24.54 -8.78 21.13
N THR A 198 24.32 -7.50 21.44
CA THR A 198 24.74 -6.92 22.72
C THR A 198 23.82 -7.43 23.84
N THR A 199 24.20 -8.53 24.46
CA THR A 199 23.52 -9.07 25.64
C THR A 199 23.81 -8.17 26.84
N THR A 200 23.00 -7.13 27.05
CA THR A 200 23.12 -6.23 28.20
C THR A 200 22.71 -6.96 29.48
N VAL A 201 23.68 -7.62 30.12
CA VAL A 201 23.49 -8.20 31.46
C VAL A 201 23.41 -7.05 32.47
N SER A 202 22.21 -6.73 32.94
CA SER A 202 22.03 -5.77 34.03
C SER A 202 22.81 -6.22 35.26
N PRO A 203 23.69 -5.38 35.84
CA PRO A 203 24.42 -5.75 37.04
C PRO A 203 23.47 -5.77 38.24
N THR A 204 23.11 -6.96 38.71
CA THR A 204 22.36 -7.13 39.97
C THR A 204 23.25 -6.68 41.13
N THR A 205 22.96 -5.51 41.69
CA THR A 205 23.67 -4.94 42.85
C THR A 205 23.24 -5.63 44.15
N THR A 206 23.82 -6.80 44.42
CA THR A 206 23.72 -7.43 45.74
C THR A 206 24.51 -6.62 46.77
N SER A 207 23.80 -5.89 47.63
CA SER A 207 24.39 -5.15 48.74
C SER A 207 24.74 -6.10 49.89
N PHE A 208 26.04 -6.21 50.19
CA PHE A 208 26.53 -6.81 51.43
C PHE A 208 27.00 -5.68 52.38
N PRO A 209 26.61 -5.67 53.66
CA PRO A 209 27.09 -4.68 54.62
C PRO A 209 28.57 -4.91 54.93
N THR A 210 29.39 -3.88 54.72
CA THR A 210 30.83 -3.93 54.97
C THR A 210 31.13 -3.83 56.47
N THR A 211 31.66 -4.89 57.07
CA THR A 211 32.16 -4.85 58.46
C THR A 211 33.63 -4.43 58.47
N THR A 212 33.93 -3.29 59.11
CA THR A 212 35.28 -2.75 59.21
C THR A 212 36.14 -3.48 60.26
N THR A 213 37.29 -4.03 59.84
CA THR A 213 38.42 -4.31 60.75
C THR A 213 39.78 -4.02 60.07
N ARG A 214 40.76 -3.63 60.89
CA ARG A 214 42.09 -3.13 60.49
C ARG A 214 43.05 -4.26 60.04
N PRO A 215 44.15 -3.94 59.33
CA PRO A 215 44.93 -4.92 58.57
C PRO A 215 46.00 -5.64 59.39
N THR A 216 46.50 -6.73 58.83
CA THR A 216 47.79 -7.33 59.20
C THR A 216 48.61 -7.61 57.93
N THR A 217 49.85 -7.16 57.92
CA THR A 217 50.80 -7.30 56.81
C THR A 217 51.42 -8.69 56.78
N THR A 218 51.52 -9.31 55.60
CA THR A 218 52.51 -10.37 55.35
C THR A 218 53.02 -10.30 53.90
N THR A 219 54.29 -10.64 53.72
CA THR A 219 55.11 -10.28 52.54
C THR A 219 55.40 -11.50 51.66
N SER A 220 55.74 -11.27 50.37
CA SER A 220 56.36 -12.21 49.40
C SER A 220 55.47 -13.37 48.91
N THR A 221 55.58 -13.88 47.67
CA THR A 221 56.75 -13.93 46.75
C THR A 221 56.36 -13.84 45.26
N SER A 222 57.31 -13.48 44.40
CA SER A 222 57.22 -13.23 42.94
C SER A 222 56.90 -14.44 42.05
N SER A 223 56.31 -14.18 40.87
CA SER A 223 56.74 -14.80 39.59
C SER A 223 56.35 -13.97 38.34
N THR A 224 57.16 -12.93 38.09
CA THR A 224 57.78 -12.50 36.82
C THR A 224 57.15 -12.82 35.43
N THR A 225 57.10 -11.77 34.58
CA THR A 225 57.25 -11.75 33.08
C THR A 225 56.15 -12.32 32.17
N THR A 226 55.91 -11.80 30.95
CA THR A 226 56.71 -10.88 30.08
C THR A 226 55.82 -10.05 29.13
N THR A 227 56.22 -8.79 28.82
CA THR A 227 56.15 -8.01 27.55
C THR A 227 54.99 -8.18 26.52
N THR A 228 54.51 -7.19 25.75
CA THR A 228 55.17 -6.00 25.15
C THR A 228 54.22 -4.79 24.92
N GLN A 229 54.72 -3.59 25.19
CA GLN A 229 54.41 -2.30 24.54
C GLN A 229 55.78 -1.61 24.31
N PRO A 230 56.10 -1.03 23.13
CA PRO A 230 56.04 0.44 23.04
C PRO A 230 55.80 1.10 21.64
N SER A 231 55.04 2.20 21.69
CA SER A 231 55.36 3.54 21.14
C SER A 231 55.33 3.89 19.63
N THR A 232 54.45 4.86 19.33
CA THR A 232 54.65 6.13 18.58
C THR A 232 55.26 6.14 17.17
N THR A 233 54.64 6.88 16.23
CA THR A 233 55.10 8.24 15.81
C THR A 233 54.13 8.92 14.84
N THR A 234 54.05 10.25 14.97
CA THR A 234 53.36 11.28 14.17
C THR A 234 53.60 11.23 12.65
N SER A 235 52.61 11.68 11.86
CA SER A 235 52.86 12.52 10.67
C SER A 235 51.61 13.32 10.28
N SER A 236 51.69 14.64 10.41
CA SER A 236 50.74 15.59 9.82
C SER A 236 51.50 16.57 8.92
N ILE A 237 51.16 16.53 7.63
CA ILE A 237 51.63 17.42 6.55
C ILE A 237 50.35 17.64 5.71
N SER A 238 49.85 18.86 5.50
CA SER A 238 50.47 19.82 4.58
C SER A 238 50.23 21.29 4.92
N THR A 239 51.11 22.11 4.33
CA THR A 239 51.30 23.53 4.55
C THR A 239 50.68 24.42 3.47
N THR A 240 50.25 25.61 3.90
CA THR A 240 50.42 26.93 3.23
C THR A 240 49.69 27.25 1.91
N SER A 241 49.06 28.42 1.94
CA SER A 241 48.41 29.16 0.85
C SER A 241 49.33 29.50 -0.33
N SER A 242 48.75 29.69 -1.53
CA SER A 242 49.26 30.67 -2.51
C SER A 242 48.18 31.12 -3.49
N SER A 243 48.22 32.39 -3.84
CA SER A 243 47.28 33.11 -4.70
C SER A 243 47.93 33.54 -6.02
N THR A 244 47.22 33.40 -7.13
CA THR A 244 47.39 34.18 -8.37
C THR A 244 46.09 34.06 -9.19
N THR A 245 45.67 34.95 -10.10
CA THR A 245 45.85 36.37 -10.43
C THR A 245 44.90 36.61 -11.62
N SER A 246 44.33 37.81 -11.73
CA SER A 246 43.31 38.22 -12.70
C SER A 246 43.68 38.09 -14.19
N THR A 247 42.67 38.00 -15.05
CA THR A 247 42.60 38.74 -16.33
C THR A 247 41.19 39.31 -16.56
N THR A 248 41.12 40.43 -17.29
CA THR A 248 39.94 41.31 -17.37
C THR A 248 39.55 41.56 -18.85
N ALA A 249 38.26 41.84 -19.09
CA ALA A 249 37.73 42.63 -20.24
C ALA A 249 37.73 41.93 -21.62
N THR A 250 36.96 42.32 -22.66
CA THR A 250 36.02 43.47 -22.86
C THR A 250 35.05 43.19 -24.05
N THR A 251 33.83 43.79 -24.09
CA THR A 251 33.04 44.22 -25.31
C THR A 251 32.71 43.19 -26.44
N SER A 252 31.78 43.34 -27.41
CA SER A 252 30.55 44.12 -27.74
C SER A 252 30.05 43.64 -29.13
N SER A 253 28.84 43.89 -29.68
CA SER A 253 27.50 44.33 -29.22
C SER A 253 26.51 44.24 -30.40
N THR A 254 25.22 44.61 -30.20
CA THR A 254 24.23 45.08 -31.23
C THR A 254 23.71 44.05 -32.27
N THR A 255 22.45 44.07 -32.73
CA THR A 255 21.61 45.19 -33.25
C THR A 255 20.11 44.81 -33.08
N THR A 256 19.24 45.54 -32.34
CA THR A 256 18.25 46.57 -32.78
C THR A 256 17.48 46.29 -34.09
N THR A 257 16.14 46.39 -34.18
CA THR A 257 15.24 47.59 -34.11
C THR A 257 13.83 47.25 -33.53
N SER A 258 13.12 48.10 -32.73
CA SER A 258 12.32 49.33 -33.02
C SER A 258 11.05 49.10 -33.89
N SER A 259 9.87 49.72 -33.69
CA SER A 259 9.27 50.63 -32.66
C SER A 259 7.72 50.62 -32.83
N THR A 260 6.88 51.21 -31.97
CA THR A 260 6.43 52.63 -32.04
C THR A 260 5.38 52.91 -30.95
N ALA A 261 5.31 54.14 -30.43
CA ALA A 261 4.29 54.61 -29.49
C ALA A 261 3.74 55.98 -29.92
N THR A 262 2.56 56.37 -29.42
CA THR A 262 1.94 57.69 -29.68
C THR A 262 1.33 58.27 -28.41
N THR A 263 1.38 59.60 -28.26
CA THR A 263 1.10 60.34 -27.01
C THR A 263 0.13 61.51 -27.26
N THR A 264 -0.82 61.75 -26.35
CA THR A 264 -1.45 63.08 -26.15
C THR A 264 -1.94 63.27 -24.69
N THR A 265 -2.46 64.45 -24.34
CA THR A 265 -1.87 65.30 -23.28
C THR A 265 -2.90 66.15 -22.50
N ILE A 266 -2.73 66.26 -21.17
CA ILE A 266 -3.20 67.31 -20.19
C ILE A 266 -4.70 67.71 -20.11
N ALA A 267 -5.26 67.61 -18.89
CA ALA A 267 -6.02 68.68 -18.21
C ALA A 267 -6.18 68.41 -16.68
N GLN A 268 -6.04 69.45 -15.85
CA GLN A 268 -6.38 69.48 -14.41
C GLN A 268 -7.85 69.94 -14.24
N PRO A 269 -8.56 69.71 -13.09
CA PRO A 269 -8.38 70.63 -11.95
C PRO A 269 -8.67 70.08 -10.53
N THR A 270 -8.24 70.87 -9.53
CA THR A 270 -8.83 71.10 -8.19
C THR A 270 -9.21 69.95 -7.24
N THR A 271 -8.56 69.99 -6.06
CA THR A 271 -9.02 69.47 -4.77
C THR A 271 -10.31 70.10 -4.27
N THR A 272 -11.22 69.28 -3.71
CA THR A 272 -12.19 69.70 -2.69
C THR A 272 -12.35 68.60 -1.64
N THR A 273 -12.18 68.95 -0.36
CA THR A 273 -12.32 68.06 0.78
C THR A 273 -13.79 67.74 1.07
N SER A 274 -14.13 66.46 1.28
CA SER A 274 -15.36 66.05 1.97
C SER A 274 -15.07 64.88 2.90
N THR A 275 -15.15 65.14 4.20
CA THR A 275 -15.07 64.14 5.27
C THR A 275 -16.38 63.38 5.41
N THR A 276 -16.35 62.06 5.28
CA THR A 276 -17.42 61.18 5.76
C THR A 276 -16.80 60.05 6.59
N SER A 277 -17.20 59.96 7.85
CA SER A 277 -16.61 59.06 8.85
C SER A 277 -16.93 57.59 8.56
N THR A 278 -15.91 56.74 8.53
CA THR A 278 -16.08 55.27 8.57
C THR A 278 -16.41 54.82 9.99
N THR A 279 -17.70 54.61 10.28
CA THR A 279 -18.14 53.98 11.53
C THR A 279 -17.80 52.49 11.49
N THR A 280 -16.67 52.10 12.10
CA THR A 280 -16.30 50.70 12.28
C THR A 280 -17.18 50.06 13.34
N SER A 281 -18.35 49.56 12.95
CA SER A 281 -19.21 48.75 13.81
C SER A 281 -18.60 47.36 14.02
N SER A 282 -17.73 47.24 15.03
CA SER A 282 -17.29 45.94 15.53
C SER A 282 -18.47 45.22 16.19
N VAL A 283 -19.06 44.26 15.49
CA VAL A 283 -20.13 43.42 16.05
C VAL A 283 -19.49 42.42 17.01
N THR A 284 -19.50 42.75 18.30
CA THR A 284 -19.09 41.81 19.36
C THR A 284 -20.20 40.79 19.53
N SER A 285 -20.10 39.65 18.83
CA SER A 285 -20.96 38.49 19.07
C SER A 285 -20.63 37.86 20.41
N THR A 286 -21.25 38.36 21.48
CA THR A 286 -21.29 37.70 22.78
C THR A 286 -22.24 36.51 22.71
N THR A 287 -21.79 35.38 22.16
CA THR A 287 -22.54 34.12 22.28
C THR A 287 -22.47 33.63 23.73
N LEU A 288 -23.61 33.66 24.42
CA LEU A 288 -23.76 32.94 25.68
C LEU A 288 -23.56 31.44 25.38
N GLY A 289 -22.78 30.77 26.23
CA GLY A 289 -22.60 29.32 26.15
C GLY A 289 -23.89 28.59 26.54
N GLY A 290 -24.74 28.29 25.55
CA GLY A 290 -25.65 27.16 25.62
C GLY A 290 -24.86 25.84 25.62
N ALA A 291 -25.43 24.79 26.19
CA ALA A 291 -24.91 23.45 25.96
C ALA A 291 -25.25 23.03 24.53
N ASN A 292 -24.27 22.48 23.81
CA ASN A 292 -24.43 22.04 22.43
C ASN A 292 -25.45 20.88 22.35
N THR A 293 -26.50 21.05 21.54
CA THR A 293 -27.52 20.04 21.26
C THR A 293 -27.04 19.15 20.10
N PRO A 294 -27.24 17.82 20.13
CA PRO A 294 -26.88 16.98 18.99
C PRO A 294 -27.81 17.20 17.79
N PRO A 295 -27.36 16.90 16.55
CA PRO A 295 -28.20 16.95 15.36
C PRO A 295 -29.46 16.08 15.45
N ASP A 296 -30.51 16.50 14.76
CA ASP A 296 -31.76 15.75 14.57
C ASP A 296 -31.72 14.96 13.24
N CYS A 297 -31.91 13.65 13.37
CA CYS A 297 -31.92 12.68 12.27
C CYS A 297 -33.35 12.26 11.85
N ASP A 298 -34.42 12.66 12.55
CA ASP A 298 -35.76 12.09 12.35
C ASP A 298 -36.39 12.45 10.99
N ALA A 299 -35.98 13.57 10.39
CA ALA A 299 -36.39 14.00 9.06
C ALA A 299 -35.44 13.54 7.93
N ALA A 300 -34.50 12.62 8.22
CA ALA A 300 -33.54 12.12 7.24
C ALA A 300 -34.22 11.37 6.08
N THR A 301 -33.87 11.74 4.85
CA THR A 301 -34.39 11.15 3.61
C THR A 301 -33.27 10.95 2.60
N ALA A 302 -33.41 9.93 1.74
CA ALA A 302 -32.48 9.72 0.64
C ALA A 302 -32.78 10.68 -0.53
N SER A 303 -31.74 11.20 -1.15
CA SER A 303 -31.84 12.06 -2.34
C SER A 303 -30.89 11.57 -3.44
N PRO A 304 -31.42 11.02 -4.56
CA PRO A 304 -32.81 10.64 -4.79
C PRO A 304 -33.24 9.41 -3.96
N ALA A 305 -34.54 9.33 -3.62
CA ALA A 305 -35.14 8.17 -2.94
C ALA A 305 -35.54 7.02 -3.89
N GLU A 306 -35.57 7.27 -5.20
CA GLU A 306 -35.88 6.28 -6.24
C GLU A 306 -34.85 6.34 -7.35
N LEU A 307 -34.44 5.17 -7.85
CA LEU A 307 -33.46 5.02 -8.93
C LEU A 307 -34.06 4.25 -10.10
N TRP A 308 -34.20 4.93 -11.23
CA TRP A 308 -34.76 4.39 -12.47
C TRP A 308 -34.15 5.10 -13.70
N PRO A 309 -33.97 4.43 -14.86
CA PRO A 309 -34.26 3.02 -15.15
C PRO A 309 -33.18 2.03 -14.68
N PRO A 310 -33.53 0.75 -14.44
CA PRO A 310 -32.57 -0.31 -14.12
C PRO A 310 -31.59 -0.52 -15.29
N ASN A 311 -30.43 0.12 -15.20
CA ASN A 311 -29.41 0.19 -16.25
C ASN A 311 -28.06 -0.42 -15.81
N HIS A 312 -28.00 -1.03 -14.62
CA HIS A 312 -26.81 -1.60 -13.97
C HIS A 312 -25.67 -0.62 -13.67
N GLN A 313 -25.87 0.70 -13.82
CA GLN A 313 -24.88 1.72 -13.45
C GLN A 313 -24.96 2.06 -11.97
N LEU A 314 -23.92 2.69 -11.41
CA LEU A 314 -23.98 3.28 -10.08
C LEU A 314 -24.54 4.72 -10.18
N ALA A 315 -25.56 5.02 -9.38
CA ALA A 315 -26.12 6.35 -9.21
C ALA A 315 -25.79 6.88 -7.82
N ALA A 316 -25.40 8.16 -7.74
CA ALA A 316 -25.09 8.81 -6.47
C ALA A 316 -26.36 9.09 -5.67
N VAL A 317 -26.31 8.84 -4.36
CA VAL A 317 -27.36 9.14 -3.38
C VAL A 317 -26.74 9.80 -2.16
N SER A 318 -27.36 10.90 -1.70
CA SER A 318 -27.03 11.58 -0.45
C SER A 318 -28.15 11.43 0.57
N VAL A 319 -27.82 11.73 1.84
CA VAL A 319 -28.82 11.91 2.90
C VAL A 319 -29.13 13.41 3.01
N ALA A 320 -30.40 13.76 3.05
CA ALA A 320 -30.91 15.12 3.21
C ALA A 320 -31.91 15.18 4.38
N GLY A 321 -32.25 16.38 4.85
CA GLY A 321 -33.26 16.56 5.91
C GLY A 321 -32.76 16.39 7.34
N VAL A 322 -31.48 16.09 7.55
CA VAL A 322 -30.83 16.18 8.87
C VAL A 322 -30.58 17.65 9.21
N THR A 323 -30.92 18.07 10.43
CA THR A 323 -30.84 19.48 10.88
C THR A 323 -30.27 19.59 12.27
N ASP A 324 -29.54 20.65 12.56
CA ASP A 324 -29.04 20.94 13.90
C ASP A 324 -29.94 21.96 14.64
N PRO A 325 -30.36 21.71 15.90
CA PRO A 325 -31.21 22.64 16.66
C PRO A 325 -30.55 23.98 17.02
N ASP A 326 -29.22 24.00 17.20
CA ASP A 326 -28.44 25.21 17.49
C ASP A 326 -28.02 25.95 16.19
N GLY A 327 -28.29 25.34 15.04
CA GLY A 327 -28.04 25.89 13.70
C GLY A 327 -26.64 25.61 13.16
N ASP A 328 -25.91 24.66 13.77
CA ASP A 328 -24.56 24.31 13.37
C ASP A 328 -24.48 23.43 12.09
N PRO A 329 -23.36 23.48 11.35
CA PRO A 329 -23.23 22.75 10.09
C PRO A 329 -23.01 21.26 10.31
N VAL A 330 -23.99 20.43 9.90
CA VAL A 330 -23.94 18.97 10.06
C VAL A 330 -23.14 18.29 8.94
N ILE A 331 -22.19 17.43 9.32
CA ILE A 331 -21.44 16.55 8.42
C ILE A 331 -22.07 15.15 8.45
N ILE A 332 -22.51 14.67 7.29
CA ILE A 332 -22.98 13.29 7.11
C ILE A 332 -21.80 12.38 6.72
N THR A 333 -21.76 11.18 7.30
CA THR A 333 -20.90 10.07 6.86
C THR A 333 -21.73 8.81 6.72
N ILE A 334 -21.70 8.17 5.54
CA ILE A 334 -22.33 6.86 5.30
C ILE A 334 -21.54 5.78 6.04
N THR A 335 -22.21 5.02 6.91
CA THR A 335 -21.59 4.00 7.76
C THR A 335 -21.83 2.57 7.26
N GLY A 336 -22.81 2.36 6.37
CA GLY A 336 -23.06 1.07 5.75
C GLY A 336 -24.12 1.12 4.66
N VAL A 337 -24.12 0.14 3.76
CA VAL A 337 -25.20 -0.05 2.77
C VAL A 337 -25.56 -1.53 2.69
N ARG A 338 -26.85 -1.81 2.84
CA ARG A 338 -27.44 -3.14 2.73
C ARG A 338 -28.62 -3.13 1.78
N GLN A 339 -29.08 -4.31 1.37
CA GLN A 339 -30.19 -4.50 0.44
C GLN A 339 -31.02 -5.75 0.75
N ASP A 340 -32.26 -5.77 0.28
CA ASP A 340 -33.21 -6.88 0.42
C ASP A 340 -32.96 -8.02 -0.57
N GLU A 341 -32.71 -7.74 -1.83
CA GLU A 341 -32.44 -8.73 -2.87
C GLU A 341 -30.97 -9.20 -2.86
N PRO A 342 -30.66 -10.45 -3.26
CA PRO A 342 -29.28 -10.94 -3.38
C PRO A 342 -28.36 -10.04 -4.24
N VAL A 343 -27.06 -10.07 -3.93
CA VAL A 343 -26.03 -9.34 -4.68
C VAL A 343 -25.97 -9.83 -6.13
N GLY A 344 -25.94 -8.89 -7.06
CA GLY A 344 -25.93 -9.17 -8.50
C GLY A 344 -24.67 -9.83 -9.03
N ALA A 345 -24.67 -10.12 -10.34
CA ALA A 345 -23.46 -10.56 -11.04
C ALA A 345 -22.44 -9.42 -11.28
N THR A 346 -22.82 -8.18 -10.94
CA THR A 346 -22.05 -6.94 -11.15
C THR A 346 -21.78 -6.28 -9.80
N CYS A 347 -20.99 -6.90 -8.93
CA CYS A 347 -20.63 -6.36 -7.62
C CYS A 347 -19.53 -5.26 -7.70
N PRO A 348 -19.33 -4.46 -6.63
CA PRO A 348 -20.26 -4.29 -5.51
C PRO A 348 -21.53 -3.56 -5.96
N ASP A 349 -22.63 -3.74 -5.23
CA ASP A 349 -23.91 -3.07 -5.53
C ASP A 349 -24.00 -1.68 -4.87
N ALA A 350 -23.10 -1.37 -3.94
CA ALA A 350 -22.92 -0.05 -3.37
C ALA A 350 -21.44 0.29 -3.10
N THR A 351 -21.10 1.58 -3.20
CA THR A 351 -19.83 2.16 -2.75
C THR A 351 -20.07 3.47 -1.98
N GLY A 352 -19.03 4.06 -1.38
CA GLY A 352 -19.12 5.36 -0.70
C GLY A 352 -19.28 5.31 0.83
N VAL A 353 -19.27 4.13 1.45
CA VAL A 353 -19.12 4.01 2.91
C VAL A 353 -17.82 4.69 3.37
N GLY A 354 -17.90 5.46 4.45
CA GLY A 354 -16.84 6.36 4.92
C GLY A 354 -16.81 7.72 4.25
N THR A 355 -17.81 8.07 3.42
CA THR A 355 -17.91 9.37 2.74
C THR A 355 -19.30 10.01 2.93
N ALA A 356 -19.51 11.23 2.46
CA ALA A 356 -20.78 11.97 2.65
C ALA A 356 -21.96 11.48 1.79
N GLY A 357 -21.74 10.50 0.90
CA GLY A 357 -22.81 9.93 0.06
C GLY A 357 -22.48 8.52 -0.42
N ALA A 358 -23.51 7.76 -0.74
CA ALA A 358 -23.37 6.43 -1.32
C ALA A 358 -23.46 6.52 -2.85
N SER A 359 -22.94 5.52 -3.56
CA SER A 359 -23.30 5.26 -4.95
C SER A 359 -23.90 3.87 -5.04
N LEU A 360 -25.17 3.78 -5.43
CA LEU A 360 -25.99 2.57 -5.41
C LEU A 360 -26.24 2.09 -6.83
N ARG A 361 -26.26 0.77 -7.04
CA ARG A 361 -26.48 0.22 -8.37
C ARG A 361 -27.95 0.30 -8.74
N VAL A 362 -28.24 0.89 -9.90
CA VAL A 362 -29.59 0.91 -10.48
C VAL A 362 -29.85 -0.46 -11.14
N GLU A 363 -29.97 -1.49 -10.32
CA GLU A 363 -30.37 -2.84 -10.74
C GLU A 363 -31.25 -3.53 -9.69
N ARG A 364 -31.95 -4.56 -10.16
CA ARG A 364 -32.90 -5.36 -9.39
C ARG A 364 -33.06 -6.72 -10.04
N LEU A 365 -33.62 -7.69 -9.33
CA LEU A 365 -33.99 -8.98 -9.88
C LEU A 365 -35.10 -8.80 -10.92
N GLY A 366 -34.94 -9.42 -12.10
CA GLY A 366 -35.91 -9.26 -13.19
C GLY A 366 -37.32 -9.75 -12.86
N GLY A 367 -37.44 -10.69 -11.93
CA GLY A 367 -38.70 -11.21 -11.40
C GLY A 367 -38.94 -10.94 -9.91
N GLY A 368 -38.20 -10.00 -9.30
CA GLY A 368 -38.46 -9.51 -7.95
C GLY A 368 -39.55 -8.43 -7.93
N ASP A 369 -39.82 -7.89 -6.75
CA ASP A 369 -40.72 -6.77 -6.45
C ASP A 369 -40.03 -5.39 -6.55
N GLY A 370 -38.72 -5.37 -6.74
CA GLY A 370 -37.90 -4.16 -6.83
C GLY A 370 -37.00 -4.02 -5.61
N ARG A 371 -35.74 -3.65 -5.82
CA ARG A 371 -34.69 -3.67 -4.80
C ARG A 371 -34.81 -2.45 -3.88
N VAL A 372 -34.80 -2.67 -2.57
CA VAL A 372 -34.61 -1.63 -1.55
C VAL A 372 -33.20 -1.68 -1.01
N TYR A 373 -32.48 -0.57 -1.14
CA TYR A 373 -31.26 -0.31 -0.38
C TYR A 373 -31.61 0.37 0.94
N GLN A 374 -30.98 -0.08 2.03
CA GLN A 374 -30.92 0.64 3.30
C GLN A 374 -29.51 1.24 3.45
N VAL A 375 -29.43 2.57 3.48
CA VAL A 375 -28.20 3.34 3.62
C VAL A 375 -28.12 3.86 5.05
N SER A 376 -27.21 3.32 5.84
CA SER A 376 -26.93 3.75 7.21
C SER A 376 -25.95 4.93 7.22
N PHE A 377 -26.17 5.90 8.10
CA PHE A 377 -25.34 7.09 8.21
C PHE A 377 -25.19 7.56 9.67
N THR A 378 -24.15 8.36 9.90
CA THR A 378 -23.93 9.13 11.13
C THR A 378 -23.81 10.61 10.74
N ALA A 379 -24.36 11.48 11.58
CA ALA A 379 -24.35 12.92 11.46
C ALA A 379 -23.57 13.53 12.64
N ASP A 380 -22.72 14.51 12.37
CA ASP A 380 -21.79 15.13 13.34
C ASP A 380 -21.80 16.66 13.18
N ASP A 381 -21.91 17.40 14.28
CA ASP A 381 -21.94 18.88 14.31
C ASP A 381 -20.56 19.56 14.42
N GLY A 382 -19.48 18.79 14.54
CA GLY A 382 -18.12 19.28 14.78
C GLY A 382 -17.87 19.83 16.19
N ARG A 383 -18.85 19.71 17.10
CA ARG A 383 -18.85 20.22 18.48
C ARG A 383 -19.08 19.13 19.53
N GLY A 384 -19.38 17.91 19.10
CA GLY A 384 -19.46 16.71 19.93
C GLY A 384 -20.86 16.12 20.06
N GLY A 385 -21.86 16.70 19.38
CA GLY A 385 -23.16 16.10 19.19
C GLY A 385 -23.19 15.24 17.92
N GLN A 386 -23.80 14.07 18.03
CA GLN A 386 -23.97 13.14 16.91
C GLN A 386 -25.35 12.49 16.94
N CYS A 387 -25.91 12.23 15.76
CA CYS A 387 -27.04 11.31 15.60
C CYS A 387 -26.69 10.25 14.54
N SER A 388 -27.47 9.18 14.46
CA SER A 388 -27.30 8.13 13.45
C SER A 388 -28.65 7.58 13.04
N GLY A 389 -28.78 7.22 11.77
CA GLY A 389 -30.02 6.77 11.18
C GLY A 389 -29.80 5.91 9.95
N ALA A 390 -30.89 5.55 9.28
CA ALA A 390 -30.85 4.89 8.00
C ALA A 390 -31.97 5.39 7.09
N VAL A 391 -31.68 5.54 5.80
CA VAL A 391 -32.65 5.93 4.77
C VAL A 391 -32.79 4.83 3.73
N THR A 392 -33.98 4.72 3.14
CA THR A 392 -34.28 3.71 2.10
C THR A 392 -34.25 4.30 0.70
N VAL A 393 -33.80 3.51 -0.27
CA VAL A 393 -33.78 3.85 -1.71
C VAL A 393 -34.36 2.71 -2.52
N CYS A 394 -35.35 3.00 -3.37
CA CYS A 394 -36.06 2.01 -4.18
C CYS A 394 -35.55 1.96 -5.63
N VAL A 395 -35.32 0.76 -6.16
CA VAL A 395 -35.16 0.46 -7.60
C VAL A 395 -36.41 -0.31 -8.05
N PRO A 396 -37.49 0.36 -8.49
CA PRO A 396 -38.80 -0.27 -8.63
C PRO A 396 -38.86 -1.27 -9.79
N HIS A 397 -39.79 -2.24 -9.71
CA HIS A 397 -40.01 -3.18 -10.82
C HIS A 397 -40.57 -2.49 -12.06
N ASP A 398 -41.59 -1.66 -11.89
CA ASP A 398 -42.17 -0.85 -12.97
C ASP A 398 -42.58 0.54 -12.47
N GLN A 399 -42.94 1.42 -13.40
CA GLN A 399 -43.40 2.78 -13.11
C GLN A 399 -44.93 2.95 -13.29
N ARG A 400 -45.73 1.92 -12.97
CA ARG A 400 -47.20 2.07 -12.96
C ARG A 400 -47.62 3.10 -11.90
N PRO A 401 -48.79 3.73 -12.02
CA PRO A 401 -49.34 4.55 -10.94
C PRO A 401 -49.45 3.72 -9.65
N ARG A 402 -48.83 4.20 -8.56
CA ARG A 402 -48.71 3.52 -7.25
C ARG A 402 -47.84 2.25 -7.23
N HIS A 403 -46.81 2.19 -8.06
CA HIS A 403 -45.71 1.24 -7.85
C HIS A 403 -45.01 1.50 -6.50
N ALA A 404 -44.42 0.45 -5.93
CA ALA A 404 -43.60 0.49 -4.73
C ALA A 404 -42.63 -0.69 -4.75
N CYS A 405 -41.43 -0.54 -4.19
CA CYS A 405 -40.57 -1.68 -3.87
C CYS A 405 -41.12 -2.42 -2.64
N GLY A 406 -40.99 -3.75 -2.62
CA GLY A 406 -41.33 -4.55 -1.45
C GLY A 406 -40.14 -4.65 -0.50
N ASP A 407 -40.05 -3.76 0.49
CA ASP A 407 -38.96 -3.79 1.48
C ASP A 407 -39.03 -5.06 2.34
N GLN A 408 -38.06 -5.96 2.12
CA GLN A 408 -37.88 -7.21 2.89
C GLN A 408 -36.79 -7.07 3.98
N GLY A 409 -36.24 -5.86 4.15
CA GLY A 409 -35.21 -5.53 5.13
C GLY A 409 -33.76 -5.68 4.63
N PRO A 410 -32.77 -5.30 5.45
CA PRO A 410 -31.36 -5.21 5.07
C PRO A 410 -30.63 -6.57 5.08
N LEU A 411 -31.07 -7.50 4.23
CA LEU A 411 -30.68 -8.92 4.24
C LEU A 411 -29.24 -9.18 3.74
N PHE A 412 -28.77 -8.42 2.74
CA PHE A 412 -27.47 -8.60 2.10
C PHE A 412 -26.60 -7.35 2.21
N ASP A 413 -25.29 -7.54 2.29
CA ASP A 413 -24.30 -6.44 2.25
C ASP A 413 -24.04 -6.04 0.79
N SER A 414 -24.33 -4.78 0.45
CA SER A 414 -24.17 -4.26 -0.91
C SER A 414 -22.72 -3.91 -1.25
N THR A 415 -21.83 -3.81 -0.25
CA THR A 415 -20.44 -3.37 -0.42
C THR A 415 -19.44 -4.51 -0.64
N GLY A 416 -19.87 -5.75 -0.44
CA GLY A 416 -19.03 -6.95 -0.57
C GLY A 416 -18.73 -7.38 -2.02
N PRO A 417 -17.70 -8.23 -2.22
CA PRO A 417 -17.44 -8.88 -3.51
C PRO A 417 -18.53 -9.91 -3.85
N CYS A 418 -18.71 -10.18 -5.14
CA CYS A 418 -19.75 -11.05 -5.68
C CYS A 418 -19.78 -12.42 -4.99
N SER A 419 -20.94 -12.83 -4.47
CA SER A 419 -21.13 -14.18 -3.95
C SER A 419 -21.02 -15.21 -5.09
N SER A 420 -19.95 -15.97 -5.11
CA SER A 420 -19.74 -17.02 -6.12
C SER A 420 -20.79 -18.15 -6.03
N VAL A 421 -21.01 -18.88 -7.11
CA VAL A 421 -21.94 -20.05 -7.13
C VAL A 421 -21.46 -21.20 -6.23
N CYS A 422 -20.18 -21.26 -5.87
CA CYS A 422 -19.67 -22.16 -4.82
C CYS A 422 -19.81 -21.59 -3.40
N GLY A 423 -20.14 -20.31 -3.24
CA GLY A 423 -20.39 -19.65 -1.95
C GLY A 423 -19.28 -19.86 -0.93
N ASP A 424 -19.69 -20.11 0.31
CA ASP A 424 -18.82 -20.37 1.48
C ASP A 424 -17.82 -21.51 1.27
N VAL A 425 -18.05 -22.40 0.30
CA VAL A 425 -17.16 -23.53 0.05
C VAL A 425 -15.95 -23.13 -0.78
N CYS A 426 -16.05 -22.05 -1.58
CA CYS A 426 -14.87 -21.48 -2.20
C CYS A 426 -14.00 -20.72 -1.18
N THR A 427 -14.62 -19.95 -0.29
CA THR A 427 -13.90 -19.22 0.78
C THR A 427 -13.36 -20.13 1.87
N ALA A 428 -14.03 -21.25 2.20
CA ALA A 428 -13.54 -22.22 3.19
C ALA A 428 -12.36 -23.09 2.69
N ILE A 429 -12.26 -23.34 1.39
CA ILE A 429 -11.19 -24.15 0.79
C ILE A 429 -9.94 -23.31 0.48
N GLU A 430 -10.08 -22.00 0.24
CA GLU A 430 -8.96 -21.11 -0.05
C GLU A 430 -7.86 -21.12 1.04
N PRO A 431 -8.16 -21.02 2.35
CA PRO A 431 -7.17 -21.16 3.42
C PRO A 431 -6.42 -22.50 3.45
N ALA A 432 -7.09 -23.61 3.11
CA ALA A 432 -6.45 -24.91 3.01
C ALA A 432 -5.45 -24.99 1.85
N LEU A 433 -5.65 -24.16 0.83
CA LEU A 433 -4.74 -24.01 -0.31
C LEU A 433 -3.73 -22.86 -0.14
N ALA A 434 -3.91 -21.92 0.79
CA ALA A 434 -3.04 -20.74 0.94
C ALA A 434 -1.54 -21.07 1.05
N ALA A 435 -0.71 -20.23 0.42
CA ALA A 435 0.76 -20.31 0.46
C ALA A 435 1.32 -19.44 1.62
N PRO A 436 2.52 -19.74 2.15
CA PRO A 436 3.35 -20.92 1.85
C PRO A 436 2.71 -22.21 2.34
N LEU A 437 3.04 -23.34 1.70
CA LEU A 437 2.50 -24.64 2.10
C LEU A 437 3.07 -25.06 3.48
N CYS A 438 4.38 -24.88 3.66
CA CYS A 438 5.06 -24.98 4.96
C CYS A 438 6.04 -23.80 5.09
N PRO A 439 5.86 -22.88 6.05
CA PRO A 439 6.80 -21.79 6.29
C PRO A 439 8.19 -22.32 6.67
N GLY A 440 9.23 -21.82 6.02
CA GLY A 440 10.63 -22.15 6.36
C GLY A 440 11.16 -23.51 5.85
N GLU A 441 10.38 -24.26 5.07
CA GLU A 441 10.79 -25.56 4.52
C GLU A 441 10.67 -25.62 2.99
N GLN A 442 11.62 -26.29 2.33
CA GLN A 442 11.59 -26.46 0.87
C GLN A 442 10.68 -27.62 0.48
N VAL A 443 9.43 -27.29 0.12
CA VAL A 443 8.43 -28.29 -0.30
C VAL A 443 8.76 -28.82 -1.70
N PRO A 444 8.54 -30.12 -2.01
CA PRO A 444 8.79 -30.65 -3.35
C PRO A 444 7.95 -29.93 -4.43
N ALA A 445 8.58 -29.46 -5.50
CA ALA A 445 7.91 -28.72 -6.59
C ALA A 445 6.71 -29.46 -7.22
N ALA A 446 6.72 -30.79 -7.21
CA ALA A 446 5.60 -31.61 -7.65
C ALA A 446 4.33 -31.46 -6.78
N LEU A 447 4.48 -31.15 -5.49
CA LEU A 447 3.40 -30.88 -4.54
C LEU A 447 2.89 -29.44 -4.70
N GLU A 448 3.80 -28.47 -4.81
CA GLU A 448 3.46 -27.05 -5.04
C GLU A 448 2.65 -26.88 -6.34
N LEU A 449 3.15 -27.40 -7.46
CA LEU A 449 2.46 -27.39 -8.76
C LEU A 449 1.05 -27.99 -8.71
N ARG A 450 0.80 -28.97 -7.82
CA ARG A 450 -0.52 -29.60 -7.66
C ARG A 450 -1.44 -28.77 -6.79
N ALA A 451 -0.92 -28.13 -5.74
CA ALA A 451 -1.64 -27.13 -4.96
C ALA A 451 -2.02 -25.90 -5.84
N ASP A 452 -1.12 -25.40 -6.68
CA ASP A 452 -1.41 -24.29 -7.60
C ASP A 452 -2.47 -24.62 -8.64
N ARG A 453 -2.43 -25.82 -9.21
CA ARG A 453 -3.51 -26.29 -10.09
C ARG A 453 -4.84 -26.38 -9.36
N ALA A 454 -4.86 -26.73 -8.08
CA ALA A 454 -6.08 -26.68 -7.27
C ALA A 454 -6.54 -25.23 -7.01
N ARG A 455 -5.64 -24.31 -6.60
CA ARG A 455 -5.92 -22.86 -6.44
C ARG A 455 -6.54 -22.25 -7.69
N HIS A 456 -5.93 -22.49 -8.85
CA HIS A 456 -6.41 -21.98 -10.13
C HIS A 456 -7.78 -22.54 -10.51
N LEU A 457 -8.04 -23.82 -10.26
CA LEU A 457 -9.36 -24.42 -10.48
C LEU A 457 -10.43 -23.88 -9.50
N LEU A 458 -10.06 -23.58 -8.25
CA LEU A 458 -10.94 -22.95 -7.27
C LEU A 458 -11.33 -21.53 -7.70
N ARG A 459 -10.36 -20.68 -8.06
CA ARG A 459 -10.63 -19.31 -8.57
C ARG A 459 -11.52 -19.33 -9.81
N ARG A 460 -11.31 -20.29 -10.71
CA ARG A 460 -12.18 -20.49 -11.89
C ARG A 460 -13.56 -21.02 -11.53
N ALA A 461 -13.72 -21.77 -10.44
CA ALA A 461 -15.02 -22.19 -9.93
C ALA A 461 -15.77 -21.00 -9.30
N ALA A 462 -15.07 -20.15 -8.55
CA ALA A 462 -15.61 -18.92 -7.99
C ALA A 462 -16.14 -17.96 -9.08
N ALA A 463 -15.40 -17.82 -10.19
CA ALA A 463 -15.82 -17.03 -11.35
C ALA A 463 -16.82 -17.73 -12.31
N ALA A 464 -17.21 -18.99 -12.06
CA ALA A 464 -18.05 -19.74 -13.00
C ALA A 464 -19.55 -19.53 -12.76
N ARG A 465 -20.24 -19.00 -13.79
CA ARG A 465 -21.68 -18.66 -13.78
C ARG A 465 -22.64 -19.84 -14.00
N SER A 466 -22.13 -21.05 -14.19
CA SER A 466 -22.95 -22.25 -14.45
C SER A 466 -22.64 -23.32 -13.43
N GLU A 467 -23.64 -23.78 -12.69
CA GLU A 467 -23.46 -24.77 -11.64
C GLU A 467 -22.81 -26.07 -12.14
N ARG A 468 -23.22 -26.56 -13.33
CA ARG A 468 -22.59 -27.70 -14.02
C ARG A 468 -21.09 -27.45 -14.27
N LYS A 469 -20.70 -26.22 -14.59
CA LYS A 469 -19.30 -25.81 -14.77
C LYS A 469 -18.56 -25.76 -13.43
N VAL A 470 -19.18 -25.23 -12.38
CA VAL A 470 -18.65 -25.20 -11.00
C VAL A 470 -18.39 -26.61 -10.51
N ARG A 471 -19.41 -27.51 -10.54
CA ARG A 471 -19.26 -28.93 -10.18
C ARG A 471 -18.12 -29.60 -10.96
N THR A 472 -17.98 -29.33 -12.26
CA THR A 472 -16.87 -29.83 -13.08
C THR A 472 -15.50 -29.33 -12.63
N LEU A 473 -15.38 -28.06 -12.26
CA LEU A 473 -14.13 -27.44 -11.80
C LEU A 473 -13.75 -27.91 -10.39
N VAL A 474 -14.72 -27.97 -9.46
CA VAL A 474 -14.56 -28.52 -8.10
C VAL A 474 -14.17 -29.99 -8.14
N ALA A 475 -14.76 -30.81 -9.02
CA ALA A 475 -14.37 -32.21 -9.20
C ALA A 475 -12.92 -32.37 -9.71
N ARG A 476 -12.47 -31.48 -10.63
CA ARG A 476 -11.07 -31.45 -11.08
C ARG A 476 -10.13 -31.00 -9.98
N MET A 477 -10.50 -29.99 -9.19
CA MET A 477 -9.75 -29.53 -8.03
C MET A 477 -9.60 -30.62 -6.97
N LEU A 478 -10.66 -31.36 -6.66
CA LEU A 478 -10.64 -32.52 -5.75
C LEU A 478 -9.62 -33.59 -6.18
N LYS A 479 -9.46 -33.84 -7.48
CA LYS A 479 -8.42 -34.75 -7.99
C LYS A 479 -7.01 -34.22 -7.68
N HIS A 480 -6.78 -32.91 -7.80
CA HIS A 480 -5.51 -32.29 -7.45
C HIS A 480 -5.25 -32.34 -5.94
N LEU A 481 -6.23 -32.01 -5.09
CA LEU A 481 -6.13 -32.10 -3.62
C LEU A 481 -5.77 -33.51 -3.14
N ARG A 482 -6.38 -34.56 -3.71
CA ARG A 482 -6.03 -35.97 -3.39
C ARG A 482 -4.58 -36.30 -3.73
N THR A 483 -4.11 -35.90 -4.91
CA THR A 483 -2.70 -36.08 -5.28
C THR A 483 -1.78 -35.27 -4.37
N SER A 484 -2.14 -34.05 -3.98
CA SER A 484 -1.36 -33.22 -3.06
C SER A 484 -1.24 -33.85 -1.66
N ALA A 485 -2.33 -34.40 -1.11
CA ALA A 485 -2.29 -35.10 0.17
C ALA A 485 -1.36 -36.33 0.13
N ALA A 486 -1.46 -37.16 -0.93
CA ALA A 486 -0.58 -38.32 -1.10
C ALA A 486 0.90 -37.92 -1.28
N LEU A 487 1.17 -36.84 -2.01
CA LEU A 487 2.54 -36.30 -2.17
C LEU A 487 3.08 -35.70 -0.87
N ALA A 488 2.24 -35.11 -0.02
CA ALA A 488 2.65 -34.61 1.30
C ALA A 488 3.05 -35.77 2.23
N GLY A 489 2.22 -36.81 2.35
CA GLY A 489 2.56 -38.01 3.13
C GLY A 489 3.84 -38.69 2.62
N ALA A 490 3.97 -38.89 1.30
CA ALA A 490 5.18 -39.45 0.72
C ALA A 490 6.42 -38.55 0.91
N ALA A 491 6.26 -37.22 0.95
CA ALA A 491 7.36 -36.30 1.24
C ALA A 491 7.80 -36.38 2.71
N GLU A 492 6.87 -36.56 3.64
CA GLU A 492 7.12 -36.79 5.07
C GLU A 492 7.87 -38.13 5.28
N GLU A 493 7.34 -39.23 4.73
CA GLU A 493 7.95 -40.57 4.85
C GLU A 493 9.37 -40.64 4.29
N ASN A 494 9.65 -39.89 3.22
CA ASN A 494 10.98 -39.81 2.61
C ASN A 494 11.87 -38.70 3.21
N GLY A 495 11.46 -38.06 4.31
CA GLY A 495 12.24 -37.02 5.01
C GLY A 495 12.50 -35.75 4.18
N ARG A 496 11.70 -35.48 3.15
CA ARG A 496 11.82 -34.27 2.30
C ARG A 496 11.13 -33.04 2.90
N ILE A 497 10.23 -33.25 3.84
CA ILE A 497 9.59 -32.21 4.67
C ILE A 497 9.50 -32.72 6.11
N SER A 498 9.37 -31.82 7.07
CA SER A 498 9.22 -32.18 8.47
C SER A 498 7.92 -32.90 8.75
N ARG A 499 7.89 -33.69 9.83
CA ARG A 499 6.69 -34.37 10.33
C ARG A 499 5.55 -33.40 10.65
N ALA A 500 5.88 -32.20 11.12
CA ALA A 500 4.90 -31.16 11.41
C ALA A 500 4.30 -30.59 10.10
N CYS A 501 5.14 -30.33 9.10
CA CYS A 501 4.72 -29.89 7.77
C CYS A 501 3.82 -30.93 7.07
N GLY A 502 4.27 -32.20 7.01
CA GLY A 502 3.54 -33.29 6.36
C GLY A 502 2.16 -33.56 6.97
N ALA A 503 2.08 -33.65 8.30
CA ALA A 503 0.82 -33.81 9.01
C ALA A 503 -0.13 -32.61 8.81
N ALA A 504 0.39 -31.37 8.86
CA ALA A 504 -0.40 -30.16 8.66
C ALA A 504 -0.98 -30.07 7.24
N LEU A 505 -0.19 -30.39 6.21
CA LEU A 505 -0.65 -30.40 4.82
C LEU A 505 -1.66 -31.52 4.56
N THR A 506 -1.41 -32.72 5.08
CA THR A 506 -2.33 -33.86 4.95
C THR A 506 -3.68 -33.54 5.58
N ARG A 507 -3.69 -32.89 6.75
CA ARG A 507 -4.91 -32.40 7.42
C ARG A 507 -5.64 -31.35 6.56
N ARG A 508 -4.96 -30.25 6.19
CA ARG A 508 -5.55 -29.14 5.39
C ARG A 508 -6.19 -29.65 4.10
N PHE A 509 -5.49 -30.48 3.34
CA PHE A 509 -6.02 -31.02 2.08
C PHE A 509 -7.16 -32.02 2.28
N SER A 510 -7.21 -32.74 3.40
CA SER A 510 -8.31 -33.67 3.72
C SER A 510 -9.57 -32.94 4.18
N GLU A 511 -9.42 -31.87 4.98
CA GLU A 511 -10.51 -30.98 5.39
C GLU A 511 -11.16 -30.30 4.18
N ALA A 512 -10.35 -29.73 3.28
CA ALA A 512 -10.80 -29.15 2.01
C ALA A 512 -11.55 -30.15 1.13
N GLN A 513 -11.07 -31.40 1.05
CA GLN A 513 -11.77 -32.48 0.35
C GLN A 513 -13.13 -32.78 1.00
N GLY A 514 -13.20 -32.84 2.32
CA GLY A 514 -14.44 -33.05 3.06
C GLY A 514 -15.47 -31.95 2.81
N GLN A 515 -15.04 -30.68 2.80
CA GLN A 515 -15.89 -29.53 2.47
C GLN A 515 -16.43 -29.60 1.03
N ALA A 516 -15.55 -29.77 0.03
CA ALA A 516 -15.96 -29.87 -1.37
C ALA A 516 -16.87 -31.07 -1.66
N VAL A 517 -16.63 -32.22 -1.02
CA VAL A 517 -17.49 -33.41 -1.16
C VAL A 517 -18.87 -33.17 -0.53
N ARG A 518 -18.96 -32.54 0.66
CA ARG A 518 -20.25 -32.19 1.26
C ARG A 518 -21.06 -31.26 0.36
N TRP A 519 -20.44 -30.19 -0.15
CA TRP A 519 -21.05 -29.26 -1.10
C TRP A 519 -21.61 -29.95 -2.35
N SER A 520 -20.83 -30.86 -2.94
CA SER A 520 -21.23 -31.60 -4.15
C SER A 520 -22.37 -32.61 -3.95
N ARG A 521 -22.83 -32.81 -2.70
CA ARG A 521 -23.98 -33.65 -2.35
C ARG A 521 -25.23 -32.84 -2.00
N THR A 522 -25.06 -31.57 -1.60
CA THR A 522 -26.15 -30.66 -1.20
C THR A 522 -26.67 -29.77 -2.34
N ARG A 523 -26.05 -29.87 -3.51
CA ARG A 523 -26.42 -29.22 -4.77
C ARG A 523 -26.43 -30.29 -5.84
#